data_AF-A0A948C848-F1
#
_entry.id   AF-A0A948C848-F1
#
_cell.length_a   1.000
_cell.length_b   1.000
_cell.length_c   1.000
_cell.angle_alpha   90.00
_cell.angle_beta   90.00
_cell.angle_gamma   90.00
#
_symmetry.space_group_name_H-M   'P 1'
#
loop_
_entity.id
_entity.type
_entity.pdbx_description
1 polymer ?
#
loop_
_entity_poly.entity_id
_entity_poly.type
_entity_poly.pdbx_seq_one_letter_code
_entity_poly.pdbx_strand_id
1 'polypeptide(L)'
;MKTNKLLSIIKVILALPIILMLCSCSSNDVSVKDVSSAKFKSSSDSVEAGQILELSCKVDLPKGIIPEFKWSASKGEILETQINGEADFVALEEVGNVIVNVTVTDGENTITRSKIISILEVGAMETTADVLIEVDTNTLRGVWVDKEHPEENFVPPLRIKGTFTYDTETLRATSGGNWPNYDMYDDGTHGDTAAGDGIYSILMIFEKSDSKVYFAFDDGNPYRVQSESAIAERLKLAWIVLDEFPDDNSNPVFTPDKDKVVKWDEEMAEKGKIYEPY
;
A
#
# COMPACT_ATOMS: atom_id res chain seq x y z
N MET A 1 -66.93 -17.44 -63.95
CA MET A 1 -66.98 -16.17 -63.19
C MET A 1 -65.65 -15.43 -63.40
N LYS A 2 -65.72 -14.16 -63.86
CA LYS A 2 -64.71 -13.07 -63.85
C LYS A 2 -63.29 -13.37 -64.41
N THR A 3 -62.94 -13.00 -65.65
CA THR A 3 -62.52 -11.69 -66.23
C THR A 3 -61.08 -11.21 -65.94
N ASN A 4 -60.29 -11.16 -67.03
CA ASN A 4 -59.43 -10.07 -67.56
C ASN A 4 -58.45 -9.28 -66.66
N LYS A 5 -57.16 -9.23 -67.04
CA LYS A 5 -56.42 -8.11 -67.72
C LYS A 5 -54.89 -8.33 -67.57
N LEU A 6 -54.04 -8.37 -68.61
CA LEU A 6 -53.59 -7.41 -69.64
C LEU A 6 -52.50 -6.42 -69.17
N LEU A 7 -51.48 -6.22 -70.04
CA LEU A 7 -50.37 -5.22 -70.06
C LEU A 7 -49.10 -5.56 -69.24
N SER A 8 -47.85 -5.23 -69.64
CA SER A 8 -47.29 -4.42 -70.74
C SER A 8 -45.79 -4.75 -70.93
N ILE A 9 -45.32 -4.51 -72.15
CA ILE A 9 -43.94 -4.44 -72.66
C ILE A 9 -43.08 -3.45 -71.86
N ILE A 10 -41.82 -3.81 -71.54
CA ILE A 10 -40.69 -2.86 -71.39
C ILE A 10 -39.41 -3.46 -71.99
N LYS A 11 -38.85 -2.76 -73.00
CA LYS A 11 -37.49 -2.93 -73.51
C LYS A 11 -36.51 -2.39 -72.47
N VAL A 12 -35.52 -3.19 -72.07
CA VAL A 12 -34.35 -2.71 -71.31
C VAL A 12 -33.12 -2.83 -72.22
N ILE A 13 -32.66 -1.68 -72.71
CA ILE A 13 -31.29 -1.46 -73.14
C ILE A 13 -30.70 -0.57 -72.04
N LEU A 14 -29.72 -1.06 -71.29
CA LEU A 14 -28.96 -0.22 -70.37
C LEU A 14 -27.49 -0.63 -70.37
N ALA A 15 -26.68 0.42 -70.41
CA ALA A 15 -25.27 0.46 -70.77
C ALA A 15 -24.35 -0.25 -69.77
N LEU A 16 -23.26 -0.82 -70.29
CA LEU A 16 -22.09 -1.19 -69.49
C LEU A 16 -21.41 0.07 -68.93
N PRO A 17 -21.10 0.13 -67.62
CA PRO A 17 -20.18 1.12 -67.10
C PRO A 17 -18.73 0.69 -67.38
N ILE A 18 -17.99 1.58 -68.03
CA ILE A 18 -16.52 1.54 -68.11
C ILE A 18 -16.00 1.89 -66.70
N ILE A 19 -15.42 0.90 -66.01
CA ILE A 19 -14.75 1.09 -64.72
C ILE A 19 -13.36 1.65 -65.00
N LEU A 20 -13.17 2.96 -64.72
CA LEU A 20 -11.86 3.60 -64.70
C LEU A 20 -11.16 3.21 -63.39
N MET A 21 -10.16 2.34 -63.47
CA MET A 21 -9.34 1.91 -62.34
C MET A 21 -8.29 3.00 -62.06
N LEU A 22 -8.61 3.92 -61.13
CA LEU A 22 -7.65 4.88 -60.60
C LEU A 22 -6.69 4.12 -59.67
N CYS A 23 -5.46 3.93 -60.14
CA CYS A 23 -4.35 3.44 -59.32
C CYS A 23 -3.98 4.56 -58.33
N SER A 24 -4.47 4.48 -57.10
CA SER A 24 -4.00 5.31 -56.01
C SER A 24 -2.61 4.83 -55.62
N CYS A 25 -1.57 5.50 -56.12
CA CYS A 25 -0.26 5.41 -55.50
C CYS A 25 -0.41 5.92 -54.06
N SER A 26 -0.40 5.00 -53.08
CA SER A 26 -0.22 5.37 -51.68
C SER A 26 1.09 6.11 -51.57
N SER A 27 1.04 7.42 -51.33
CA SER A 27 2.19 8.15 -50.82
C SER A 27 2.60 7.45 -49.54
N ASN A 28 3.75 6.79 -49.55
CA ASN A 28 4.41 6.40 -48.32
C ASN A 28 4.72 7.71 -47.60
N ASP A 29 3.86 8.08 -46.65
CA ASP A 29 4.14 9.15 -45.70
C ASP A 29 5.45 8.79 -45.01
N VAL A 30 6.53 9.40 -45.47
CA VAL A 30 7.80 9.40 -44.77
C VAL A 30 7.50 10.13 -43.47
N SER A 31 7.35 9.39 -42.38
CA SER A 31 7.17 9.96 -41.05
C SER A 31 8.32 10.95 -40.82
N VAL A 32 8.02 12.24 -40.90
CA VAL A 32 9.02 13.27 -40.68
C VAL A 32 9.47 13.12 -39.24
N LYS A 33 10.74 12.72 -39.07
CA LYS A 33 11.39 12.63 -37.77
C LYS A 33 11.59 14.06 -37.26
N ASP A 34 10.86 14.40 -36.21
CA ASP A 34 10.81 15.74 -35.61
C ASP A 34 10.65 15.58 -34.08
N VAL A 35 10.75 16.69 -33.33
CA VAL A 35 10.59 16.74 -31.87
C VAL A 35 9.28 16.11 -31.39
N SER A 36 8.24 16.06 -32.24
CA SER A 36 7.00 15.31 -31.98
C SER A 36 7.21 13.84 -31.60
N SER A 37 8.34 13.23 -31.98
CA SER A 37 8.74 11.86 -31.62
C SER A 37 9.21 11.70 -30.17
N ALA A 38 9.31 12.78 -29.38
CA ALA A 38 9.79 12.76 -28.00
C ALA A 38 9.00 11.79 -27.12
N LYS A 39 9.73 10.87 -26.48
CA LYS A 39 9.24 9.82 -25.56
C LYS A 39 9.80 10.08 -24.17
N PHE A 40 8.96 10.55 -23.27
CA PHE A 40 9.26 10.71 -21.85
C PHE A 40 8.99 9.40 -21.09
N LYS A 41 9.98 8.93 -20.32
CA LYS A 41 9.94 7.79 -19.40
C LYS A 41 10.47 8.20 -18.02
N SER A 42 10.04 7.46 -17.00
CA SER A 42 10.63 7.43 -15.67
C SER A 42 10.83 5.96 -15.27
N SER A 43 11.68 5.70 -14.27
CA SER A 43 11.90 4.33 -13.75
C SER A 43 10.67 3.74 -13.05
N SER A 44 9.80 4.59 -12.49
CA SER A 44 8.53 4.24 -11.84
C SER A 44 7.49 5.36 -12.02
N ASP A 45 6.22 5.07 -11.78
CA ASP A 45 5.12 6.06 -11.71
C ASP A 45 4.91 6.61 -10.28
N SER A 46 5.67 6.07 -9.32
CA SER A 46 5.65 6.47 -7.91
C SER A 46 7.06 6.52 -7.33
N VAL A 47 7.26 7.36 -6.31
CA VAL A 47 8.51 7.51 -5.56
C VAL A 47 8.16 7.85 -4.11
N GLU A 48 8.94 7.43 -3.13
CA GLU A 48 8.71 7.82 -1.73
C GLU A 48 9.23 9.24 -1.46
N ALA A 49 8.65 9.88 -0.45
CA ALA A 49 9.12 11.14 0.09
C ALA A 49 10.64 11.11 0.35
N GLY A 50 11.35 12.15 -0.09
CA GLY A 50 12.80 12.29 0.08
C GLY A 50 13.66 11.43 -0.86
N GLN A 51 13.08 10.55 -1.69
CA GLN A 51 13.82 9.72 -2.64
C GLN A 51 14.00 10.38 -4.01
N ILE A 52 14.89 9.79 -4.81
CA ILE A 52 15.24 10.22 -6.16
C ILE A 52 14.61 9.27 -7.19
N LEU A 53 13.97 9.84 -8.22
CA LEU A 53 13.40 9.13 -9.36
C LEU A 53 14.11 9.53 -10.66
N GLU A 54 14.67 8.55 -11.35
CA GLU A 54 15.33 8.76 -12.65
C GLU A 54 14.33 9.07 -13.77
N LEU A 55 14.62 10.10 -14.56
CA LEU A 55 13.82 10.55 -15.70
C LEU A 55 14.64 10.46 -17.00
N SER A 56 13.99 10.09 -18.09
CA SER A 56 14.61 10.04 -19.42
C SER A 56 13.65 10.49 -20.52
N CYS A 57 14.12 11.33 -21.42
CA CYS A 57 13.41 11.71 -22.63
C CYS A 57 14.29 11.42 -23.86
N LYS A 58 13.74 10.68 -24.82
CA LYS A 58 14.43 10.39 -26.08
C LYS A 58 13.62 10.90 -27.25
N VAL A 59 14.30 11.46 -28.23
CA VAL A 59 13.71 12.01 -29.46
C VAL A 59 14.50 11.51 -30.67
N ASP A 60 13.79 11.12 -31.72
CA ASP A 60 14.38 10.65 -32.96
C ASP A 60 14.50 11.84 -33.93
N LEU A 61 15.69 12.44 -34.04
CA LEU A 61 15.94 13.59 -34.93
C LEU A 61 16.88 13.24 -36.10
N PRO A 62 16.83 14.01 -37.21
CA PRO A 62 17.80 13.94 -38.28
C PRO A 62 19.25 14.10 -37.78
N LYS A 63 20.20 13.48 -38.49
CA LYS A 63 21.62 13.53 -38.14
C LYS A 63 22.12 14.98 -38.13
N GLY A 64 22.79 15.37 -37.06
CA GLY A 64 23.40 16.70 -36.90
C GLY A 64 22.54 17.70 -36.13
N ILE A 65 21.29 17.36 -35.81
CA ILE A 65 20.44 18.14 -34.91
C ILE A 65 20.63 17.59 -33.49
N ILE A 66 20.95 18.48 -32.55
CA ILE A 66 21.09 18.15 -31.12
C ILE A 66 19.91 18.79 -30.39
N PRO A 67 19.00 17.99 -29.80
CA PRO A 67 17.89 18.52 -29.05
C PRO A 67 18.36 19.12 -27.72
N GLU A 68 17.69 20.19 -27.29
CA GLU A 68 17.78 20.73 -25.93
C GLU A 68 16.57 20.23 -25.12
N PHE A 69 16.83 19.85 -23.87
CA PHE A 69 15.82 19.38 -22.93
C PHE A 69 15.76 20.32 -21.74
N LYS A 70 14.55 20.77 -21.40
CA LYS A 70 14.31 21.55 -20.19
C LYS A 70 13.28 20.83 -19.33
N TRP A 71 13.69 20.48 -18.12
CA TRP A 71 12.86 19.79 -17.15
C TRP A 71 12.23 20.76 -16.16
N SER A 72 11.05 20.40 -15.65
CA SER A 72 10.41 21.11 -14.55
C SER A 72 9.45 20.19 -13.82
N ALA A 73 9.19 20.46 -12.54
CA ALA A 73 8.19 19.77 -11.74
C ALA A 73 7.28 20.78 -11.05
N SER A 74 6.01 20.40 -10.82
CA SER A 74 5.06 21.27 -10.10
C SER A 74 5.40 21.43 -8.62
N LYS A 75 6.13 20.46 -8.04
CA LYS A 75 6.72 20.43 -6.69
C LYS A 75 7.99 19.57 -6.76
N GLY A 76 8.88 19.67 -5.78
CA GLY A 76 10.17 18.95 -5.79
C GLY A 76 11.26 19.69 -6.53
N GLU A 77 12.41 19.02 -6.63
CA GLU A 77 13.59 19.53 -7.29
C GLU A 77 13.93 18.66 -8.49
N ILE A 78 14.37 19.29 -9.58
CA ILE A 78 14.96 18.58 -10.71
C ILE A 78 16.46 18.85 -10.70
N LEU A 79 17.23 17.77 -10.65
CA LEU A 79 18.68 17.81 -10.80
C LEU A 79 19.03 17.37 -12.23
N GLU A 80 19.73 18.23 -12.97
CA GLU A 80 20.19 17.91 -14.31
C GLU A 80 21.36 16.92 -14.24
N THR A 81 21.36 15.90 -15.11
CA THR A 81 22.49 14.97 -15.23
C THR A 81 23.45 15.41 -16.34
N GLN A 82 24.60 14.75 -16.43
CA GLN A 82 25.55 14.96 -17.53
C GLN A 82 25.11 14.32 -18.86
N ILE A 83 24.00 13.58 -18.87
CA ILE A 83 23.49 12.88 -20.05
C ILE A 83 22.33 13.69 -20.63
N ASN A 84 22.50 14.14 -21.89
CA ASN A 84 21.49 14.95 -22.55
C ASN A 84 20.15 14.19 -22.64
N GLY A 85 19.09 14.78 -22.12
CA GLY A 85 17.76 14.16 -22.06
C GLY A 85 17.53 13.28 -20.84
N GLU A 86 18.40 13.29 -19.83
CA GLU A 86 18.18 12.64 -18.53
C GLU A 86 18.19 13.67 -17.40
N ALA A 87 17.44 13.38 -16.34
CA ALA A 87 17.32 14.21 -15.13
C ALA A 87 16.94 13.34 -13.94
N ASP A 88 17.25 13.80 -12.74
CA ASP A 88 16.82 13.19 -11.49
C ASP A 88 15.75 14.06 -10.84
N PHE A 89 14.62 13.45 -10.46
CA PHE A 89 13.57 14.11 -9.68
C PHE A 89 13.72 13.78 -8.20
N VAL A 90 13.92 14.79 -7.37
CA VAL A 90 13.97 14.66 -5.91
C VAL A 90 12.58 14.94 -5.35
N ALA A 91 11.95 13.92 -4.79
CA ALA A 91 10.64 14.03 -4.17
C ALA A 91 10.72 14.84 -2.86
N LEU A 92 9.78 15.75 -2.64
CA LEU A 92 9.65 16.42 -1.35
C LEU A 92 9.06 15.48 -0.30
N GLU A 93 9.16 15.89 0.96
CA GLU A 93 8.51 15.25 2.10
C GLU A 93 6.96 15.29 2.04
N GLU A 94 6.37 16.07 1.13
CA GLU A 94 4.92 16.21 0.99
C GLU A 94 4.35 15.15 0.04
N VAL A 95 3.54 14.23 0.59
CA VAL A 95 2.80 13.19 -0.15
C VAL A 95 1.81 13.82 -1.13
N GLY A 96 1.68 13.23 -2.32
CA GLY A 96 0.70 13.64 -3.31
C GLY A 96 1.18 13.50 -4.75
N ASN A 97 0.40 14.04 -5.69
CA ASN A 97 0.73 13.95 -7.11
C ASN A 97 1.54 15.15 -7.58
N VAL A 98 2.61 14.89 -8.33
CA VAL A 98 3.44 15.90 -8.97
C VAL A 98 3.40 15.73 -10.48
N ILE A 99 3.28 16.84 -11.20
CA ILE A 99 3.39 16.87 -12.66
C ILE A 99 4.84 17.20 -13.00
N VAL A 100 5.53 16.24 -13.61
CA VAL A 100 6.86 16.45 -14.18
C VAL A 100 6.70 16.72 -15.67
N ASN A 101 7.35 17.76 -16.16
CA ASN A 101 7.35 18.15 -17.57
C ASN A 101 8.77 18.09 -18.13
N VAL A 102 8.86 17.67 -19.40
CA VAL A 102 10.05 17.86 -20.22
C VAL A 102 9.66 18.60 -21.49
N THR A 103 10.28 19.75 -21.69
CA THR A 103 10.20 20.51 -22.93
C THR A 103 11.40 20.18 -23.80
N VAL A 104 11.16 19.74 -25.02
CA VAL A 104 12.18 19.36 -26.01
C VAL A 104 12.12 20.35 -27.17
N THR A 105 13.26 20.92 -27.55
CA THR A 105 13.37 21.78 -28.73
C THR A 105 14.53 21.38 -29.62
N ASP A 106 14.36 21.52 -30.94
CA ASP A 106 15.41 21.38 -31.95
C ASP A 106 15.92 22.75 -32.47
N GLY A 107 15.48 23.85 -31.85
CA GLY A 107 15.75 25.23 -32.25
C GLY A 107 14.66 25.88 -33.10
N GLU A 108 13.82 25.10 -33.79
CA GLU A 108 12.70 25.60 -34.61
C GLU A 108 11.34 25.19 -34.03
N ASN A 109 11.25 23.94 -33.60
CA ASN A 109 10.07 23.30 -33.05
C ASN A 109 10.25 23.08 -31.55
N THR A 110 9.14 23.10 -30.82
CA THR A 110 9.12 22.85 -29.37
C THR A 110 7.93 21.98 -29.02
N ILE A 111 8.15 20.97 -28.19
CA ILE A 111 7.10 20.14 -27.62
C ILE A 111 7.29 19.97 -26.11
N THR A 112 6.20 19.87 -25.37
CA THR A 112 6.22 19.49 -23.96
C THR A 112 5.53 18.14 -23.78
N ARG A 113 6.19 17.25 -23.03
CA ARG A 113 5.59 16.01 -22.52
C ARG A 113 5.46 16.13 -21.01
N SER A 114 4.39 15.56 -20.47
CA SER A 114 4.08 15.58 -19.04
C SER A 114 3.85 14.18 -18.53
N LYS A 115 4.21 13.94 -17.27
CA LYS A 115 3.92 12.71 -16.55
C LYS A 115 3.51 13.05 -15.13
N ILE A 116 2.52 12.32 -14.61
CA ILE A 116 2.12 12.42 -13.20
C ILE A 116 2.94 11.37 -12.43
N ILE A 117 3.61 11.81 -11.37
CA ILE A 117 4.35 10.97 -10.44
C ILE A 117 3.68 11.05 -9.07
N SER A 118 3.45 9.90 -8.44
CA SER A 118 2.90 9.83 -7.08
C SER A 118 4.04 9.86 -6.06
N ILE A 119 4.11 10.89 -5.23
CA ILE A 119 4.95 10.92 -4.03
C ILE A 119 4.19 10.20 -2.93
N LEU A 120 4.79 9.12 -2.41
CA LEU A 120 4.24 8.28 -1.35
C LEU A 120 4.90 8.60 0.00
N GLU A 121 4.28 8.16 1.10
CA GLU A 121 4.95 8.18 2.42
C GLU A 121 6.22 7.31 2.38
N VAL A 122 7.20 7.63 3.22
CA VAL A 122 8.39 6.77 3.40
C VAL A 122 7.95 5.37 3.83
N GLY A 123 8.47 4.33 3.19
CA GLY A 123 8.11 2.93 3.43
C GLY A 123 6.84 2.46 2.69
N ALA A 124 6.12 3.33 1.98
CA ALA A 124 4.92 2.94 1.25
C ALA A 124 5.18 1.96 0.08
N MET A 125 6.40 1.92 -0.45
CA MET A 125 6.82 0.95 -1.47
C MET A 125 7.31 -0.37 -0.88
N GLU A 126 7.57 -0.45 0.43
CA GLU A 126 7.89 -1.73 1.07
C GLU A 126 6.69 -2.67 0.98
N THR A 127 6.92 -3.94 0.63
CA THR A 127 5.84 -4.93 0.53
C THR A 127 5.42 -5.50 1.87
N THR A 128 6.18 -5.20 2.92
CA THR A 128 5.95 -5.69 4.28
C THR A 128 5.57 -4.57 5.23
N ALA A 129 4.98 -4.96 6.36
CA ALA A 129 4.70 -4.09 7.49
C ALA A 129 5.25 -4.72 8.77
N ASP A 130 6.01 -3.93 9.51
CA ASP A 130 6.50 -4.27 10.84
C ASP A 130 5.43 -3.93 11.87
N VAL A 131 4.86 -4.96 12.48
CA VAL A 131 3.83 -4.83 13.52
C VAL A 131 4.46 -5.22 14.86
N LEU A 132 4.75 -4.21 15.68
CA LEU A 132 5.23 -4.39 17.04
C LEU A 132 4.06 -4.38 18.01
N ILE A 133 3.97 -5.40 18.85
CA ILE A 133 2.96 -5.49 19.90
C ILE A 133 3.67 -5.39 21.24
N GLU A 134 3.30 -4.42 22.06
CA GLU A 134 3.89 -4.15 23.38
C GLU A 134 2.83 -4.22 24.48
N VAL A 135 3.19 -4.79 25.61
CA VAL A 135 2.34 -4.82 26.80
C VAL A 135 3.15 -4.48 28.03
N ASP A 136 2.86 -3.33 28.64
CA ASP A 136 3.38 -2.98 29.96
C ASP A 136 2.69 -3.83 31.04
N THR A 137 3.35 -4.91 31.44
CA THR A 137 2.84 -5.85 32.42
C THR A 137 2.89 -5.31 33.85
N ASN A 138 3.55 -4.17 34.10
CA ASN A 138 3.46 -3.51 35.41
C ASN A 138 2.05 -2.99 35.70
N THR A 139 1.28 -2.71 34.65
CA THR A 139 -0.14 -2.37 34.75
C THR A 139 -1.02 -3.59 35.06
N LEU A 140 -0.51 -4.81 34.90
CA LEU A 140 -1.28 -6.04 35.10
C LEU A 140 -1.12 -6.58 36.54
N ARG A 141 -1.18 -5.68 37.52
CA ARG A 141 -1.04 -6.00 38.95
C ARG A 141 -2.31 -5.63 39.72
N GLY A 142 -2.85 -6.57 40.49
CA GLY A 142 -4.11 -6.36 41.23
C GLY A 142 -5.31 -6.20 40.30
N VAL A 143 -5.30 -6.89 39.15
CA VAL A 143 -6.40 -6.88 38.19
C VAL A 143 -7.61 -7.54 38.82
N TRP A 144 -8.75 -6.86 38.77
CA TRP A 144 -9.99 -7.38 39.33
C TRP A 144 -10.67 -8.35 38.37
N VAL A 145 -10.81 -9.60 38.80
CA VAL A 145 -11.39 -10.69 38.01
C VAL A 145 -12.87 -10.85 38.31
N ASP A 146 -13.15 -11.29 39.53
CA ASP A 146 -14.48 -11.53 40.06
C ASP A 146 -14.45 -11.34 41.59
N LYS A 147 -15.61 -11.55 42.23
CA LYS A 147 -15.74 -11.38 43.67
C LYS A 147 -14.90 -12.39 44.46
N GLU A 148 -14.64 -13.55 43.88
CA GLU A 148 -13.89 -14.65 44.46
C GLU A 148 -12.37 -14.50 44.23
N HIS A 149 -11.95 -13.71 43.24
CA HIS A 149 -10.57 -13.49 42.80
C HIS A 149 -10.31 -11.98 42.51
N PRO A 150 -10.40 -11.09 43.52
CA PRO A 150 -10.43 -9.65 43.28
C PRO A 150 -9.08 -9.04 42.84
N GLU A 151 -7.96 -9.77 42.91
CA GLU A 151 -6.61 -9.20 42.72
C GLU A 151 -5.66 -10.22 42.09
N GLU A 152 -5.69 -10.35 40.76
CA GLU A 152 -4.75 -11.15 40.00
C GLU A 152 -3.51 -10.33 39.61
N ASN A 153 -2.32 -10.96 39.68
CA ASN A 153 -1.09 -10.36 39.19
C ASN A 153 -0.57 -11.19 38.03
N PHE A 154 -0.08 -10.52 36.99
CA PHE A 154 0.57 -11.18 35.87
C PHE A 154 1.74 -12.06 36.35
N VAL A 155 1.83 -13.25 35.76
CA VAL A 155 2.94 -14.19 35.91
C VAL A 155 3.40 -14.58 34.50
N PRO A 156 4.68 -14.38 34.15
CA PRO A 156 5.19 -14.78 32.85
C PRO A 156 5.04 -16.29 32.57
N PRO A 157 4.93 -16.70 31.29
CA PRO A 157 5.07 -15.87 30.09
C PRO A 157 3.76 -15.19 29.67
N LEU A 158 3.87 -14.01 29.03
CA LEU A 158 2.78 -13.46 28.25
C LEU A 158 2.86 -14.02 26.83
N ARG A 159 1.72 -14.36 26.24
CA ARG A 159 1.62 -14.86 24.87
C ARG A 159 0.59 -14.09 24.08
N ILE A 160 0.79 -14.09 22.78
CA ILE A 160 -0.19 -13.68 21.79
C ILE A 160 -0.64 -14.87 20.96
N LYS A 161 -1.93 -14.89 20.60
CA LYS A 161 -2.51 -15.83 19.65
C LYS A 161 -3.39 -15.10 18.66
N GLY A 162 -3.57 -15.65 17.47
CA GLY A 162 -4.46 -15.03 16.50
C GLY A 162 -4.62 -15.78 15.19
N THR A 163 -5.33 -15.16 14.26
CA THR A 163 -5.55 -15.68 12.91
C THR A 163 -4.31 -15.51 12.04
N PHE A 164 -3.14 -15.92 12.54
CA PHE A 164 -1.87 -15.82 11.85
C PHE A 164 -0.95 -16.97 12.22
N THR A 165 -0.04 -17.30 11.30
CA THR A 165 1.14 -18.11 11.59
C THR A 165 2.34 -17.19 11.72
N TYR A 166 3.26 -17.49 12.63
CA TYR A 166 4.43 -16.67 12.90
C TYR A 166 5.66 -17.57 13.07
N ASP A 167 6.71 -17.23 12.34
CA ASP A 167 8.03 -17.83 12.45
C ASP A 167 8.90 -16.96 13.36
N THR A 168 9.19 -17.47 14.56
CA THR A 168 9.97 -16.77 15.59
C THR A 168 11.42 -16.53 15.19
N GLU A 169 11.98 -17.31 14.25
CA GLU A 169 13.38 -17.14 13.84
C GLU A 169 13.54 -15.99 12.85
N THR A 170 12.58 -15.84 11.93
CA THR A 170 12.63 -14.81 10.87
C THR A 170 11.74 -13.61 11.15
N LEU A 171 10.97 -13.67 12.23
CA LEU A 171 9.89 -12.74 12.60
C LEU A 171 8.77 -12.65 11.54
N ARG A 172 8.73 -13.56 10.58
CA ARG A 172 7.75 -13.50 9.48
C ARG A 172 6.40 -14.03 9.96
N ALA A 173 5.35 -13.25 9.70
CA ALA A 173 3.99 -13.63 9.97
C ALA A 173 3.15 -13.69 8.68
N THR A 174 2.09 -14.48 8.71
CA THR A 174 1.15 -14.61 7.59
C THR A 174 -0.27 -14.66 8.13
N SER A 175 -1.17 -13.86 7.56
CA SER A 175 -2.58 -13.86 7.92
C SER A 175 -3.30 -15.17 7.51
N GLY A 176 -4.37 -15.53 8.23
CA GLY A 176 -5.19 -16.72 7.93
C GLY A 176 -4.84 -18.00 8.73
N GLY A 177 -4.14 -17.88 9.86
CA GLY A 177 -3.75 -19.00 10.73
C GLY A 177 -4.84 -19.55 11.67
N ASN A 178 -4.51 -20.59 12.43
CA ASN A 178 -5.40 -21.35 13.33
C ASN A 178 -5.23 -21.03 14.84
N TRP A 179 -5.15 -19.76 15.25
CA TRP A 179 -4.97 -19.37 16.66
C TRP A 179 -3.80 -20.03 17.43
N PRO A 180 -2.61 -20.21 16.84
CA PRO A 180 -1.43 -20.66 17.58
C PRO A 180 -0.98 -19.61 18.61
N ASN A 181 -0.31 -20.06 19.68
CA ASN A 181 0.26 -19.18 20.70
C ASN A 181 1.74 -18.91 20.44
N TYR A 182 2.18 -17.68 20.67
CA TYR A 182 3.56 -17.24 20.57
C TYR A 182 3.93 -16.45 21.82
N ASP A 183 5.09 -16.76 22.40
CA ASP A 183 5.60 -16.06 23.58
C ASP A 183 6.01 -14.62 23.22
N MET A 184 5.75 -13.69 24.14
CA MET A 184 6.27 -12.32 24.14
C MET A 184 7.46 -12.22 25.11
N TYR A 185 8.33 -11.24 24.90
CA TYR A 185 9.64 -11.17 25.57
C TYR A 185 9.91 -9.78 26.20
N ASP A 186 10.57 -9.79 27.36
CA ASP A 186 11.11 -8.63 28.10
C ASP A 186 12.61 -8.89 28.35
N ASP A 187 13.34 -9.09 27.25
CA ASP A 187 14.73 -9.57 27.24
C ASP A 187 15.68 -8.79 26.31
N GLY A 188 15.23 -7.65 25.77
CA GLY A 188 15.94 -6.82 24.80
C GLY A 188 15.99 -7.40 23.39
N THR A 189 15.11 -8.35 23.07
CA THR A 189 14.99 -8.98 21.74
C THR A 189 13.53 -8.98 21.25
N HIS A 190 13.28 -9.45 20.03
CA HIS A 190 11.93 -9.56 19.44
C HIS A 190 11.13 -8.24 19.42
N GLY A 191 11.81 -7.09 19.30
CA GLY A 191 11.18 -5.77 19.34
C GLY A 191 11.26 -5.08 20.71
N ASP A 192 11.75 -5.78 21.73
CA ASP A 192 11.94 -5.20 23.06
C ASP A 192 13.16 -4.27 23.06
N THR A 193 12.94 -3.03 23.50
CA THR A 193 13.98 -2.00 23.55
C THR A 193 14.80 -2.05 24.84
N ALA A 194 14.28 -2.61 25.93
CA ALA A 194 14.94 -2.59 27.23
C ALA A 194 14.57 -3.80 28.11
N ALA A 195 15.49 -4.76 28.22
CA ALA A 195 15.31 -5.95 29.02
C ALA A 195 15.01 -5.66 30.51
N GLY A 196 13.97 -6.31 31.04
CA GLY A 196 13.60 -6.33 32.45
C GLY A 196 12.85 -5.08 32.92
N ASP A 197 12.28 -4.29 32.02
CA ASP A 197 11.48 -3.12 32.36
C ASP A 197 9.99 -3.45 32.59
N GLY A 198 9.59 -4.70 32.32
CA GLY A 198 8.22 -5.19 32.45
C GLY A 198 7.37 -4.94 31.21
N ILE A 199 7.93 -4.42 30.12
CA ILE A 199 7.27 -4.26 28.83
C ILE A 199 7.58 -5.49 27.98
N TYR A 200 6.60 -6.39 27.89
CA TYR A 200 6.72 -7.57 27.05
C TYR A 200 6.37 -7.20 25.61
N SER A 201 7.16 -7.65 24.65
CA SER A 201 6.95 -7.31 23.25
C SER A 201 7.14 -8.48 22.28
N ILE A 202 6.60 -8.30 21.08
CA ILE A 202 6.81 -9.19 19.93
C ILE A 202 6.69 -8.38 18.63
N LEU A 203 7.71 -8.46 17.78
CA LEU A 203 7.75 -7.90 16.44
C LEU A 203 7.33 -8.96 15.41
N MET A 204 6.39 -8.60 14.55
CA MET A 204 5.89 -9.46 13.48
C MET A 204 5.94 -8.75 12.13
N ILE A 205 6.53 -9.38 11.14
CA ILE A 205 6.67 -8.86 9.77
C ILE A 205 5.62 -9.52 8.89
N PHE A 206 4.58 -8.77 8.52
CA PHE A 206 3.49 -9.21 7.64
C PHE A 206 3.69 -8.69 6.22
N GLU A 207 3.05 -9.31 5.22
CA GLU A 207 2.92 -8.70 3.88
C GLU A 207 1.81 -7.65 3.91
N LYS A 208 1.99 -6.47 3.30
CA LYS A 208 0.96 -5.40 3.27
C LYS A 208 -0.33 -5.80 2.56
N SER A 209 -0.29 -6.85 1.75
CA SER A 209 -1.46 -7.43 1.10
C SER A 209 -2.21 -8.46 1.96
N ASP A 210 -1.73 -8.76 3.16
CA ASP A 210 -2.39 -9.71 4.05
C ASP A 210 -3.78 -9.22 4.45
N SER A 211 -4.66 -10.18 4.71
CA SER A 211 -5.99 -9.90 5.25
C SER A 211 -5.91 -9.41 6.69
N LYS A 212 -7.05 -8.92 7.21
CA LYS A 212 -7.17 -8.51 8.62
C LYS A 212 -6.71 -9.61 9.57
N VAL A 213 -5.94 -9.24 10.59
CA VAL A 213 -5.39 -10.14 11.60
C VAL A 213 -6.12 -9.92 12.92
N TYR A 214 -6.86 -10.93 13.38
CA TYR A 214 -7.47 -10.94 14.70
C TYR A 214 -6.51 -11.59 15.69
N PHE A 215 -6.41 -11.05 16.90
CA PHE A 215 -5.53 -11.59 17.92
C PHE A 215 -6.09 -11.43 19.33
N ALA A 216 -5.56 -12.19 20.27
CA ALA A 216 -5.88 -12.12 21.69
C ALA A 216 -4.63 -12.47 22.50
N PHE A 217 -4.66 -12.12 23.78
CA PHE A 217 -3.60 -12.49 24.72
C PHE A 217 -3.89 -13.81 25.41
N ASP A 218 -2.82 -14.46 25.86
CA ASP A 218 -2.86 -15.64 26.72
C ASP A 218 -1.71 -15.55 27.72
N ASP A 219 -2.03 -15.46 29.00
CA ASP A 219 -1.06 -15.42 30.11
C ASP A 219 -0.71 -16.81 30.65
N GLY A 220 -1.26 -17.88 30.05
CA GLY A 220 -1.09 -19.25 30.53
C GLY A 220 -1.72 -19.54 31.91
N ASN A 221 -2.49 -18.63 32.51
CA ASN A 221 -3.07 -18.83 33.82
C ASN A 221 -4.10 -19.98 33.80
N PRO A 222 -4.00 -21.01 34.68
CA PRO A 222 -4.99 -22.08 34.76
C PRO A 222 -6.38 -21.61 35.20
N TYR A 223 -6.49 -20.47 35.89
CA TYR A 223 -7.75 -19.87 36.27
C TYR A 223 -8.33 -19.12 35.07
N ARG A 224 -9.47 -19.61 34.57
CA ARG A 224 -10.18 -19.04 33.42
C ARG A 224 -11.58 -18.64 33.86
N VAL A 225 -11.98 -17.41 33.56
CA VAL A 225 -13.39 -17.01 33.60
C VAL A 225 -13.94 -17.34 32.21
N GLN A 226 -14.83 -18.33 32.15
CA GLN A 226 -15.29 -18.94 30.89
C GLN A 226 -14.15 -19.59 30.08
N SER A 227 -13.59 -18.87 29.09
CA SER A 227 -12.60 -19.37 28.13
C SER A 227 -11.26 -18.63 28.14
N GLU A 228 -11.14 -17.52 28.88
CA GLU A 228 -9.95 -16.66 28.92
C GLU A 228 -9.55 -16.42 30.39
N SER A 229 -8.29 -16.08 30.68
CA SER A 229 -7.98 -15.54 32.00
C SER A 229 -8.62 -14.17 32.15
N ALA A 230 -8.75 -13.73 33.39
CA ALA A 230 -9.26 -12.41 33.68
C ALA A 230 -8.39 -11.29 33.08
N ILE A 231 -7.07 -11.44 33.17
CA ILE A 231 -6.13 -10.51 32.58
C ILE A 231 -6.36 -10.46 31.06
N ALA A 232 -6.45 -11.61 30.38
CA ALA A 232 -6.72 -11.67 28.95
C ALA A 232 -8.09 -11.07 28.57
N GLU A 233 -9.14 -11.34 29.35
CA GLU A 233 -10.48 -10.77 29.14
C GLU A 233 -10.48 -9.24 29.32
N ARG A 234 -9.79 -8.73 30.35
CA ARG A 234 -9.67 -7.28 30.59
C ARG A 234 -8.87 -6.59 29.49
N LEU A 235 -7.75 -7.17 29.07
CA LEU A 235 -6.97 -6.70 27.94
C LEU A 235 -7.85 -6.59 26.69
N LYS A 236 -8.64 -7.63 26.41
CA LYS A 236 -9.58 -7.67 25.29
C LYS A 236 -10.65 -6.58 25.38
N LEU A 237 -11.36 -6.46 26.50
CA LEU A 237 -12.45 -5.48 26.64
C LEU A 237 -11.98 -4.03 26.56
N ALA A 238 -10.83 -3.73 27.15
CA ALA A 238 -10.23 -2.42 27.06
C ALA A 238 -9.83 -2.07 25.63
N TRP A 239 -9.43 -3.07 24.83
CA TRP A 239 -9.13 -2.85 23.42
C TRP A 239 -10.34 -2.66 22.53
N ILE A 240 -11.49 -3.26 22.86
CA ILE A 240 -12.75 -3.04 22.11
C ILE A 240 -13.11 -1.55 22.07
N VAL A 241 -12.68 -0.75 23.05
CA VAL A 241 -12.88 0.71 23.07
C VAL A 241 -12.06 1.44 22.00
N LEU A 242 -11.00 0.83 21.46
CA LEU A 242 -10.02 1.44 20.54
C LEU A 242 -9.76 0.62 19.28
N ASP A 243 -10.58 -0.39 18.99
CA ASP A 243 -10.52 -1.15 17.75
C ASP A 243 -10.53 -0.22 16.53
N GLU A 244 -9.79 -0.55 15.46
CA GLU A 244 -10.01 0.07 14.15
C GLU A 244 -11.47 -0.15 13.68
N PHE A 245 -12.19 -1.12 14.27
CA PHE A 245 -13.58 -1.50 13.99
C PHE A 245 -14.41 -1.81 15.28
N PRO A 246 -14.74 -0.81 16.13
CA PRO A 246 -15.26 -0.98 17.50
C PRO A 246 -16.69 -1.57 17.65
N ASP A 247 -17.24 -2.20 16.61
CA ASP A 247 -18.68 -2.39 16.46
C ASP A 247 -19.16 -3.83 16.72
N ASP A 248 -18.29 -4.82 16.92
CA ASP A 248 -18.67 -6.24 16.82
C ASP A 248 -18.43 -7.15 18.04
N ASN A 249 -17.98 -6.61 19.18
CA ASN A 249 -17.60 -7.39 20.37
C ASN A 249 -16.56 -8.49 20.06
N SER A 250 -15.77 -8.36 18.99
CA SER A 250 -14.79 -9.37 18.60
C SER A 250 -13.44 -9.17 19.29
N ASN A 251 -12.48 -10.01 18.92
CA ASN A 251 -11.10 -9.89 19.38
C ASN A 251 -10.42 -8.71 18.66
N PRO A 252 -9.45 -8.05 19.29
CA PRO A 252 -8.64 -7.01 18.66
C PRO A 252 -8.21 -7.38 17.23
N VAL A 253 -8.33 -6.44 16.30
CA VAL A 253 -7.98 -6.64 14.89
C VAL A 253 -7.11 -5.51 14.38
N PHE A 254 -6.14 -5.84 13.52
CA PHE A 254 -5.38 -4.86 12.77
C PHE A 254 -5.26 -5.28 11.30
N THR A 255 -5.08 -4.29 10.42
CA THR A 255 -4.63 -4.53 9.05
C THR A 255 -3.12 -4.24 8.98
N PRO A 256 -2.28 -5.15 8.45
CA PRO A 256 -0.84 -4.93 8.32
C PRO A 256 -0.51 -4.04 7.10
N ASP A 257 -1.21 -2.92 6.91
CA ASP A 257 -1.06 -2.04 5.73
C ASP A 257 0.14 -1.09 5.80
N LYS A 258 0.74 -0.95 6.98
CA LYS A 258 1.93 -0.15 7.27
C LYS A 258 2.52 -0.58 8.60
N ASP A 259 3.72 -0.07 8.91
CA ASP A 259 4.34 -0.27 10.20
C ASP A 259 3.47 0.31 11.31
N LYS A 260 3.29 -0.46 12.38
CA LYS A 260 2.40 -0.12 13.50
C LYS A 260 2.99 -0.59 14.82
N VAL A 261 2.74 0.20 15.86
CA VAL A 261 2.95 -0.22 17.25
C VAL A 261 1.59 -0.34 17.91
N VAL A 262 1.27 -1.55 18.35
CA VAL A 262 0.05 -1.90 19.08
C VAL A 262 0.44 -2.04 20.54
N LYS A 263 0.25 -0.96 21.31
CA LYS A 263 0.75 -0.84 22.68
C LYS A 263 -0.37 -0.98 23.69
N TRP A 264 -0.11 -1.68 24.79
CA TRP A 264 -0.85 -1.61 26.03
C TRP A 264 0.00 -0.91 27.10
N ASP A 265 -0.51 0.16 27.68
CA ASP A 265 0.17 0.98 28.68
C ASP A 265 -0.76 1.39 29.84
N GLU A 266 -0.27 2.25 30.74
CA GLU A 266 -1.03 2.74 31.89
C GLU A 266 -2.32 3.48 31.47
N GLU A 267 -2.28 4.26 30.39
CA GLU A 267 -3.46 4.95 29.87
C GLU A 267 -4.52 3.94 29.40
N MET A 268 -4.10 2.86 28.75
CA MET A 268 -5.02 1.78 28.35
C MET A 268 -5.58 1.01 29.54
N ALA A 269 -4.76 0.73 30.55
CA ALA A 269 -5.20 0.09 31.79
C ALA A 269 -6.29 0.90 32.51
N GLU A 270 -6.11 2.22 32.62
CA GLU A 270 -7.10 3.12 33.23
C GLU A 270 -8.41 3.14 32.44
N LYS A 271 -8.34 3.30 31.11
CA LYS A 271 -9.54 3.27 30.23
C LYS A 271 -10.26 1.93 30.31
N GLY A 272 -9.50 0.85 30.42
CA GLY A 272 -9.99 -0.52 30.58
C GLY A 272 -10.62 -0.81 31.95
N LYS A 273 -10.52 0.12 32.90
CA LYS A 273 -11.02 -0.05 34.28
C LYS A 273 -10.55 -1.36 34.89
N ILE A 274 -9.31 -1.76 34.63
CA ILE A 274 -8.83 -3.11 34.95
C ILE A 274 -8.76 -3.38 36.47
N TYR A 275 -8.76 -2.32 37.28
CA TYR A 275 -8.75 -2.38 38.74
C TYR A 275 -10.14 -2.22 39.37
N GLU A 276 -11.20 -2.01 38.57
CA GLU A 276 -12.57 -1.83 39.08
C GLU A 276 -13.37 -3.15 39.00
N PRO A 277 -14.22 -3.46 39.99
CA PRO A 277 -15.19 -4.54 39.87
C PRO A 277 -16.19 -4.29 38.72
N TYR A 278 -16.61 -5.37 38.05
CA TYR A 278 -17.69 -5.34 37.05
C TYR A 278 -19.04 -4.92 37.66
#